data_AF-A0AAV1Z8P0-F1
#
_entry.id   AF-A0AAV1Z8P0-F1
#
_cell.length_a   1.000
_cell.length_b   1.000
_cell.length_c   1.000
_cell.angle_alpha   90.00
_cell.angle_beta   90.00
_cell.angle_gamma   90.00
#
_symmetry.space_group_name_H-M   'P 1'
#
loop_
_entity.id
_entity.type
_entity.pdbx_description
1 polymer ?
#
loop_
_entity_poly.entity_id
_entity_poly.type
_entity_poly.pdbx_seq_one_letter_code
_entity_poly.pdbx_strand_id
1 'polypeptide(L)' 'MEDCKDSSKNIRQNPMNFNPLPYPSQNSRSKKFMPLIVYTELYIEDLNSFKPVTMDFRLDFFLKHRWSV' A
#
# COMPACT_ATOMS: atom_id res chain seq x y z
N MET A 1 30.19 43.19 12.54
CA MET A 1 30.17 42.85 13.97
C MET A 1 28.82 42.20 14.21
N GLU A 2 28.86 40.92 14.56
CA GLU A 2 27.69 40.14 14.96
C GLU A 2 26.98 40.78 16.16
N ASP A 3 25.67 40.59 16.30
CA ASP A 3 25.16 39.93 17.50
C ASP A 3 23.71 39.42 17.31
N CYS A 4 23.46 38.31 18.00
CA CYS A 4 22.44 37.29 17.75
C CYS A 4 21.14 37.42 18.59
N LYS A 5 20.06 36.85 18.02
CA LYS A 5 18.96 36.04 18.63
C LYS A 5 17.91 36.66 19.57
N ASP A 6 16.62 36.40 19.27
CA ASP A 6 15.78 35.39 19.96
C ASP A 6 14.49 35.10 19.15
N SER A 7 14.25 33.88 18.66
CA SER A 7 13.44 32.82 19.30
C SER A 7 11.98 33.16 19.58
N SER A 8 11.08 32.79 18.65
CA SER A 8 9.80 32.21 19.07
C SER A 8 9.28 31.24 18.01
N LYS A 9 9.34 29.96 18.38
CA LYS A 9 8.78 28.81 17.68
C LYS A 9 7.26 28.98 17.56
N ASN A 10 6.71 28.85 16.36
CA ASN A 10 5.34 28.38 16.19
C ASN A 10 5.31 27.29 15.11
N ILE A 11 5.77 26.13 15.54
CA ILE A 11 5.59 24.86 14.84
C ILE A 11 4.10 24.53 14.94
N ARG A 12 3.33 24.87 13.90
CA ARG A 12 2.08 24.16 13.62
C ARG A 12 2.43 22.93 12.78
N GLN A 13 2.95 21.90 13.44
CA GLN A 13 3.06 20.58 12.83
C GLN A 13 1.64 20.03 12.69
N ASN A 14 1.12 20.03 11.46
CA ASN A 14 0.03 19.14 11.10
C ASN A 14 0.57 17.71 11.15
N PRO A 15 0.00 16.80 11.97
CA PRO A 15 0.51 15.43 12.11
C PRO A 15 0.25 14.53 10.89
N MET A 16 -0.33 15.07 9.81
CA MET A 16 -0.74 14.31 8.62
C MET A 16 -0.04 14.77 7.33
N ASN A 17 1.16 15.37 7.43
CA ASN A 17 1.94 15.64 6.22
C ASN A 17 2.81 14.43 5.85
N PHE A 18 2.15 13.33 5.45
CA PHE A 18 2.81 12.29 4.67
C PHE A 18 3.06 12.87 3.28
N ASN A 19 4.14 13.61 3.10
CA ASN A 19 4.68 13.81 1.76
C ASN A 19 5.14 12.42 1.29
N PRO A 20 4.46 11.77 0.32
CA PRO A 20 4.99 10.53 -0.22
C PRO A 20 6.34 10.88 -0.86
N LEU A 21 7.37 10.11 -0.52
CA LEU A 21 8.65 10.16 -1.24
C LEU A 21 8.35 10.12 -2.74
N PRO A 22 9.12 10.85 -3.58
CA PRO A 22 8.89 10.82 -5.02
C PRO A 22 8.89 9.37 -5.48
N TYR A 23 7.73 8.88 -5.94
CA TYR A 23 7.62 7.57 -6.55
C TYR A 23 8.69 7.50 -7.64
N PRO A 24 9.48 6.42 -7.74
CA PRO A 24 10.37 6.26 -8.87
C PRO A 24 9.55 6.46 -10.13
N SER A 25 10.05 7.31 -11.03
CA SER A 25 9.33 7.63 -12.26
C SER A 25 8.86 6.33 -12.91
N GLN A 26 7.64 6.31 -13.46
CA GLN A 26 7.17 5.21 -14.29
C GLN A 26 7.97 5.15 -15.61
N ASN A 27 9.29 5.15 -15.55
CA ASN A 27 10.19 5.15 -16.69
C ASN A 27 11.34 4.19 -16.33
N SER A 28 11.81 3.30 -17.18
CA SER A 28 11.80 3.29 -18.63
C SER A 28 12.06 1.87 -19.13
N ARG A 29 11.42 1.50 -20.24
CA ARG A 29 11.85 0.41 -21.14
C ARG A 29 13.38 0.31 -21.22
N SER A 30 13.98 -0.77 -20.69
CA SER A 30 15.23 -1.40 -21.19
C SER A 30 15.89 -2.43 -20.24
N LYS A 31 15.25 -2.86 -19.15
CA LYS A 31 15.67 -4.10 -18.46
C LYS A 31 14.69 -5.20 -18.86
N LYS A 32 15.23 -6.35 -19.30
CA LYS A 32 14.50 -7.56 -19.74
C LYS A 32 13.11 -7.62 -19.10
N PHE A 33 12.06 -7.66 -19.92
CA PHE A 33 10.67 -7.86 -19.49
C PHE A 33 10.57 -9.22 -18.78
N MET A 34 11.04 -9.30 -17.54
CA MET A 34 10.73 -10.42 -16.68
C MET A 34 9.31 -10.18 -16.16
N PRO A 35 8.45 -11.21 -16.19
CA PRO A 35 7.13 -11.10 -15.61
C PRO A 35 7.25 -10.73 -14.13
N LEU A 36 6.36 -9.85 -13.66
CA LEU A 36 6.23 -9.58 -12.24
C LEU A 36 5.73 -10.84 -11.55
N ILE A 37 6.52 -11.38 -10.64
CA ILE A 37 6.11 -12.51 -9.81
C ILE A 37 5.32 -11.95 -8.62
N VAL A 38 4.04 -12.35 -8.54
CA VAL A 38 3.14 -11.99 -7.44
C VAL A 38 2.82 -13.24 -6.65
N TYR A 39 3.11 -13.21 -5.35
CA TYR A 39 2.72 -14.24 -4.40
C TYR A 39 1.38 -13.86 -3.79
N THR A 40 0.44 -14.80 -3.80
CA THR A 40 -0.90 -14.62 -3.29
C THR A 40 -1.15 -15.62 -2.17
N GLU A 41 -1.58 -15.11 -1.02
CA GLU A 41 -1.99 -15.88 0.15
C GLU A 41 -3.47 -15.57 0.42
N LEU A 42 -4.29 -16.61 0.52
CA LEU A 42 -5.71 -16.53 0.83
C LEU A 42 -5.94 -17.10 2.24
N TYR A 43 -6.53 -16.29 3.12
CA TYR A 43 -6.94 -16.72 4.45
C TYR A 43 -8.46 -16.69 4.53
N ILE A 44 -9.08 -17.86 4.69
CA ILE A 44 -10.53 -17.98 4.78
C ILE A 44 -10.93 -17.75 6.24
N GLU A 45 -11.83 -16.80 6.46
CA GLU A 45 -12.38 -16.50 7.78
C GLU A 45 -13.67 -17.29 8.01
N ASP A 46 -14.59 -17.24 7.05
CA ASP A 46 -15.86 -17.98 7.11
C ASP A 46 -16.32 -18.41 5.72
N LEU A 47 -17.11 -19.48 5.68
CA LEU A 47 -17.70 -20.03 4.48
C LEU A 47 -19.16 -20.40 4.75
N ASN A 48 -20.07 -19.66 4.13
CA ASN A 48 -21.49 -19.71 4.45
C ASN A 48 -22.40 -19.55 3.22
N SER A 49 -23.71 -19.52 3.45
CA SER A 49 -24.73 -19.23 2.43
C SER A 49 -24.69 -20.14 1.18
N PHE A 50 -24.51 -21.46 1.37
CA PHE A 50 -24.60 -22.42 0.28
C PHE A 50 -26.01 -22.48 -0.30
N LYS A 51 -26.15 -22.23 -1.59
CA LYS A 51 -27.43 -22.26 -2.29
C LYS A 51 -27.37 -23.24 -3.46
N PRO A 52 -27.99 -24.42 -3.32
CA PRO A 52 -27.95 -25.45 -4.36
C PRO A 52 -28.61 -25.04 -5.68
N VAL A 53 -29.66 -24.22 -5.63
CA VAL A 53 -30.43 -23.79 -6.81
C VAL A 53 -29.60 -22.87 -7.72
N THR A 54 -28.84 -21.96 -7.11
CA THR A 54 -27.94 -21.01 -7.81
C THR A 54 -26.53 -21.54 -7.96
N MET A 55 -26.21 -22.67 -7.32
CA MET A 55 -24.90 -23.32 -7.28
C MET A 55 -23.78 -22.39 -6.81
N ASP A 56 -24.08 -21.53 -5.82
CA ASP A 56 -23.13 -20.58 -5.26
C ASP A 56 -23.04 -20.68 -3.73
N PHE A 57 -22.00 -20.05 -3.20
CA PHE A 57 -21.75 -19.90 -1.77
C PHE A 57 -21.09 -18.55 -1.52
N ARG A 58 -21.07 -18.12 -0.27
CA ARG A 58 -20.40 -16.90 0.16
C ARG A 58 -19.15 -17.26 0.96
N LEU A 59 -18.07 -16.53 0.65
CA LEU A 59 -16.77 -16.67 1.30
C LEU A 59 -16.38 -15.32 1.89
N ASP A 60 -16.11 -15.28 3.18
CA ASP A 60 -15.49 -14.13 3.84
C ASP A 60 -13.99 -14.47 4.06
N PHE A 61 -13.10 -13.64 3.52
CA PHE A 61 -11.66 -13.95 3.45
C PHE A 61 -10.77 -12.71 3.46
N PHE A 62 -9.52 -12.91 3.88
CA PHE A 62 -8.42 -11.97 3.67
C PHE A 62 -7.55 -12.42 2.50
N LEU A 63 -7.26 -11.50 1.59
CA LEU A 63 -6.37 -11.73 0.45
C LEU A 63 -5.11 -10.89 0.61
N LYS A 64 -3.96 -11.54 0.64
CA LYS A 64 -2.66 -10.89 0.77
C LYS A 64 -1.84 -11.15 -0.48
N HIS A 65 -1.31 -10.07 -1.05
CA HIS A 65 -0.40 -10.11 -2.18
C HIS A 65 0.99 -9.60 -1.76
N ARG A 66 2.04 -10.23 -2.26
CA ARG A 66 3.43 -9.79 -2.10
C ARG A 66 4.12 -9.85 -3.46
N TRP A 67 4.82 -8.79 -3.83
CA TRP A 67 5.67 -8.75 -5.02
C TRP A 67 6.90 -7.89 -4.74
N SER A 68 7.99 -8.16 -5.46
CA SER A 68 9.19 -7.33 -5.44
C SER A 68 9.22 -6.47 -6.69
N VAL A 69 9.54 -5.19 -6.52
CA VAL A 69 9.75 -4.22 -7.60
C VAL A 69 11.26 -4.01 -7.79
#